data_AF-A0AAU2K152-F1
#
_entry.id   AF-A0AAU2K152-F1
#
_cell.length_a   1.000
_cell.length_b   1.000
_cell.length_c   1.000
_cell.angle_alpha   90.00
_cell.angle_beta   90.00
_cell.angle_gamma   90.00
#
_symmetry.space_group_name_H-M   'P 1'
#
loop_
_entity.id
_entity.type
_entity.pdbx_description
1 polymer ?
#
loop_
_entity_poly.entity_id
_entity_poly.type
_entity_poly.pdbx_seq_one_letter_code
_entity_poly.pdbx_strand_id
1 'polypeptide(L)'
;MSGARAKERLARTVVGLLTDGETVALDTGTTAVAVARAVTDRQFTVAPLSLHAAFALSANPGIQLVMPGGQVRPEELSFYGHAPVRTFKDLCFDTFILGCCGVDPVQGATAYNLDDVQVKRAAVASAQRVILVATADKIGRAALGRICSMEEIALVVTDAPTDSPAIEALRDQGVEVVHPTDD
;
A
#
# COMPACT_ATOMS: atom_id res chain seq x y z
N MET A 1 7.71 19.02 -6.94
CA MET A 1 6.80 18.80 -8.10
C MET A 1 7.01 17.48 -8.83
N SER A 2 8.23 16.89 -8.87
CA SER A 2 8.48 15.58 -9.54
C SER A 2 7.74 14.38 -8.90
N GLY A 3 7.71 14.27 -7.57
CA GLY A 3 7.16 13.08 -6.89
C GLY A 3 5.64 12.90 -6.92
N ALA A 4 4.87 13.93 -7.29
CA ALA A 4 3.40 13.82 -7.38
C ALA A 4 2.99 13.02 -8.63
N ARG A 5 3.55 13.38 -9.79
CA ARG A 5 3.29 12.70 -11.07
C ARG A 5 3.70 11.24 -11.04
N ALA A 6 4.83 10.92 -10.39
CA ALA A 6 5.26 9.54 -10.18
C ALA A 6 4.20 8.72 -9.42
N LYS A 7 3.70 9.24 -8.29
CA LYS A 7 2.67 8.58 -7.48
C LYS A 7 1.34 8.44 -8.22
N GLU A 8 0.98 9.38 -9.07
CA GLU A 8 -0.22 9.28 -9.92
C GLU A 8 -0.10 8.14 -10.94
N ARG A 9 1.07 7.97 -11.58
CA ARG A 9 1.29 6.84 -12.49
C ARG A 9 1.23 5.51 -11.75
N LEU A 10 1.95 5.41 -10.63
CA LEU A 10 1.90 4.23 -9.76
C LEU A 10 0.46 3.92 -9.33
N ALA A 11 -0.29 4.94 -8.94
CA ALA A 11 -1.69 4.81 -8.54
C ALA A 11 -2.58 4.25 -9.65
N ARG A 12 -2.47 4.77 -10.88
CA ARG A 12 -3.22 4.24 -12.03
C ARG A 12 -2.88 2.78 -12.32
N THR A 13 -1.59 2.43 -12.29
CA THR A 13 -1.15 1.04 -12.47
C THR A 13 -1.75 0.13 -11.42
N VAL A 14 -1.69 0.52 -10.14
CA VAL A 14 -2.26 -0.27 -9.03
C VAL A 14 -3.76 -0.45 -9.18
N VAL A 15 -4.52 0.61 -9.49
CA VAL A 15 -5.98 0.52 -9.68
C VAL A 15 -6.33 -0.40 -10.86
N GLY A 16 -5.53 -0.40 -11.92
CA GLY A 16 -5.70 -1.31 -13.06
C GLY A 16 -5.45 -2.79 -12.74
N LEU A 17 -4.78 -3.10 -11.62
CA LEU A 17 -4.54 -4.46 -11.14
C LEU A 17 -5.66 -4.99 -10.21
N LEU A 18 -6.68 -4.17 -9.92
CA LEU A 18 -7.82 -4.55 -9.08
C LEU A 18 -9.01 -4.99 -9.94
N THR A 19 -9.82 -5.88 -9.38
CA THR A 19 -11.09 -6.33 -9.95
C THR A 19 -12.26 -5.67 -9.23
N ASP A 20 -13.26 -5.19 -9.97
CA ASP A 20 -14.47 -4.65 -9.34
C ASP A 20 -15.14 -5.69 -8.43
N GLY A 21 -15.61 -5.23 -7.28
CA GLY A 21 -16.13 -6.05 -6.19
C GLY A 21 -15.10 -6.43 -5.12
N GLU A 22 -13.79 -6.20 -5.35
CA GLU A 22 -12.75 -6.52 -4.37
C GLU A 22 -12.91 -5.76 -3.04
N THR A 23 -12.57 -6.46 -1.96
CA THR A 23 -12.31 -5.89 -0.64
C THR A 23 -10.85 -5.48 -0.55
N VAL A 24 -10.59 -4.19 -0.34
CA VAL A 24 -9.25 -3.59 -0.45
C VAL A 24 -8.85 -2.92 0.86
N ALA A 25 -7.81 -3.43 1.49
CA ALA A 25 -7.07 -2.66 2.49
C ALA A 25 -6.20 -1.63 1.75
N LEU A 26 -6.25 -0.37 2.18
CA LEU A 26 -5.47 0.70 1.56
C LEU A 26 -4.62 1.39 2.62
N ASP A 27 -3.33 1.49 2.37
CA ASP A 27 -2.40 2.00 3.35
C ASP A 27 -2.51 3.52 3.62
N THR A 28 -1.58 4.04 4.41
CA THR A 28 -1.36 5.45 4.71
C THR A 28 -0.34 6.08 3.74
N GLY A 29 -0.26 7.41 3.77
CA GLY A 29 0.74 8.19 3.07
C GLY A 29 0.32 8.64 1.68
N THR A 30 1.14 9.52 1.11
CA THR A 30 0.81 10.23 -0.14
C THR A 30 0.62 9.32 -1.36
N THR A 31 1.27 8.16 -1.40
CA THR A 31 1.06 7.17 -2.47
C THR A 31 -0.32 6.51 -2.35
N ALA A 32 -0.72 6.12 -1.14
CA ALA A 32 -2.05 5.56 -0.91
C ALA A 32 -3.17 6.59 -1.18
N VAL A 33 -2.94 7.86 -0.86
CA VAL A 33 -3.86 8.95 -1.24
C VAL A 33 -3.93 9.14 -2.76
N ALA A 34 -2.83 8.96 -3.49
CA ALA A 34 -2.84 9.00 -4.95
C ALA A 34 -3.66 7.83 -5.52
N VAL A 35 -3.50 6.61 -4.96
CA VAL A 35 -4.33 5.44 -5.29
C VAL A 35 -5.81 5.75 -5.05
N ALA A 36 -6.15 6.25 -3.85
CA ALA A 36 -7.52 6.63 -3.49
C ALA A 36 -8.15 7.61 -4.51
N ARG A 37 -7.38 8.58 -5.00
CA ARG A 37 -7.82 9.57 -6.00
C ARG A 37 -7.91 9.01 -7.42
N ALA A 38 -7.14 7.99 -7.75
CA ALA A 38 -7.17 7.36 -9.06
C ALA A 38 -8.38 6.43 -9.24
N VAL A 39 -9.03 6.01 -8.15
CA VAL A 39 -10.26 5.22 -8.16
C VAL A 39 -11.43 6.06 -8.67
N THR A 40 -11.82 5.84 -9.93
CA THR A 40 -12.91 6.53 -10.62
C THR A 40 -13.76 5.50 -11.37
N ASP A 41 -15.09 5.58 -11.24
CA ASP A 41 -16.03 4.65 -11.88
C ASP A 41 -15.75 3.16 -11.60
N ARG A 42 -15.36 2.84 -10.36
CA ARG A 42 -15.07 1.48 -9.86
C ARG A 42 -15.93 1.13 -8.66
N GLN A 43 -16.06 -0.17 -8.39
CA GLN A 43 -16.82 -0.67 -7.24
C GLN A 43 -15.92 -1.46 -6.29
N PHE A 44 -15.69 -0.95 -5.07
CA PHE A 44 -14.83 -1.62 -4.08
C PHE A 44 -15.39 -1.44 -2.66
N THR A 45 -15.08 -2.39 -1.79
CA THR A 45 -15.15 -2.17 -0.33
C THR A 45 -13.75 -1.84 0.17
N VAL A 46 -13.53 -0.63 0.69
CA VAL A 46 -12.18 -0.16 1.04
C VAL A 46 -12.05 0.10 2.54
N ALA A 47 -10.98 -0.45 3.14
CA ALA A 47 -10.54 -0.13 4.50
C ALA A 47 -9.25 0.72 4.46
N PRO A 48 -9.36 2.07 4.47
CA PRO A 48 -8.21 2.95 4.44
C PRO A 48 -7.55 3.11 5.82
N LEU A 49 -6.21 3.09 5.87
CA LEU A 49 -5.40 3.33 7.06
C LEU A 49 -5.14 4.83 7.34
N SER A 50 -5.75 5.74 6.57
CA SER A 50 -5.68 7.17 6.84
C SER A 50 -6.98 7.90 6.52
N LEU A 51 -7.27 8.98 7.25
CA LEU A 51 -8.39 9.86 6.96
C LEU A 51 -8.22 10.59 5.63
N HIS A 52 -6.97 10.85 5.19
CA HIS A 52 -6.71 11.43 3.88
C HIS A 52 -7.23 10.54 2.74
N ALA A 53 -6.95 9.24 2.79
CA ALA A 53 -7.44 8.28 1.80
C ALA A 53 -8.95 8.06 1.93
N ALA A 54 -9.47 7.96 3.16
CA ALA A 54 -10.91 7.85 3.41
C ALA A 54 -11.68 9.03 2.81
N PHE A 55 -11.21 10.26 3.02
CA PHE A 55 -11.84 11.45 2.49
C PHE A 55 -11.82 11.47 0.95
N ALA A 56 -10.69 11.13 0.33
CA ALA A 56 -10.57 11.07 -1.12
C ALA A 56 -11.56 10.07 -1.76
N LEU A 57 -11.84 8.94 -1.07
CA LEU A 57 -12.78 7.92 -1.53
C LEU A 57 -14.24 8.23 -1.18
N SER A 58 -14.50 9.06 -0.16
CA SER A 58 -15.84 9.27 0.40
C SER A 58 -16.89 9.83 -0.56
N ALA A 59 -16.45 10.53 -1.61
CA ALA A 59 -17.33 11.09 -2.63
C ALA A 59 -17.66 10.10 -3.76
N ASN A 60 -17.02 8.92 -3.79
CA ASN A 60 -17.19 7.96 -4.87
C ASN A 60 -18.38 7.01 -4.55
N PRO A 61 -19.47 7.03 -5.34
CA PRO A 61 -20.67 6.25 -5.05
C PRO A 61 -20.46 4.74 -5.18
N GLY A 62 -19.41 4.29 -5.87
CA GLY A 62 -19.06 2.87 -5.98
C GLY A 62 -18.24 2.34 -4.80
N ILE A 63 -17.87 3.21 -3.85
CA ILE A 63 -16.99 2.83 -2.74
C ILE A 63 -17.77 2.68 -1.44
N GLN A 64 -17.74 1.48 -0.87
CA GLN A 64 -18.14 1.23 0.50
C GLN A 64 -16.92 1.39 1.42
N LEU A 65 -16.96 2.33 2.36
CA LEU A 65 -15.88 2.54 3.32
C LEU A 65 -16.08 1.70 4.59
N VAL A 66 -15.05 0.94 4.97
CA VAL A 66 -14.94 0.25 6.25
C VAL A 66 -13.85 0.94 7.07
N MET A 67 -14.26 1.73 8.06
CA MET A 67 -13.29 2.50 8.85
C MET A 67 -12.62 1.61 9.91
N PRO A 68 -11.27 1.49 9.92
CA PRO A 68 -10.57 0.65 10.90
C PRO A 68 -10.78 1.04 12.36
N GLY A 69 -11.19 2.29 12.60
CA GLY A 69 -11.44 2.85 13.92
C GLY A 69 -10.17 3.11 14.72
N GLY A 70 -10.32 3.35 16.03
CA GLY A 70 -9.21 3.58 16.95
C GLY A 70 -8.72 5.01 17.03
N GLN A 71 -7.41 5.16 17.24
CA GLN A 71 -6.77 6.45 17.43
C GLN A 71 -6.22 6.97 16.09
N VAL A 72 -6.22 8.29 15.92
CA VAL A 72 -5.68 8.95 14.72
C VAL A 72 -4.46 9.76 15.10
N ARG A 73 -3.34 9.54 14.41
CA ARG A 73 -2.12 10.32 14.60
C ARG A 73 -2.29 11.69 13.94
N PRO A 74 -2.22 12.82 14.67
CA PRO A 74 -2.54 14.13 14.11
C PRO A 74 -1.69 14.56 12.91
N GLU A 75 -0.40 14.21 12.90
CA GLU A 75 0.56 14.65 11.87
C GLU A 75 0.33 13.97 10.50
N GLU A 76 -0.13 12.72 10.51
CA GLU A 76 -0.31 11.89 9.29
C GLU A 76 -1.78 11.65 8.97
N LEU A 77 -2.65 11.88 9.95
CA LEU A 77 -4.04 11.43 10.00
C LEU A 77 -4.18 9.92 9.72
N SER A 78 -3.23 9.13 10.22
CA SER A 78 -3.19 7.67 10.10
C SER A 78 -3.82 6.98 11.32
N PHE A 79 -4.50 5.84 11.11
CA PHE A 79 -5.08 5.04 12.18
C PHE A 79 -3.99 4.20 12.87
N TYR A 80 -3.98 4.19 14.20
CA TYR A 80 -3.03 3.39 14.98
C TYR A 80 -3.64 2.85 16.28
N GLY A 81 -2.90 1.98 16.96
CA GLY A 81 -3.28 1.35 18.23
C GLY A 81 -4.04 0.03 18.04
N HIS A 82 -4.66 -0.45 19.13
CA HIS A 82 -5.22 -1.81 19.18
C HIS A 82 -6.43 -2.02 18.26
N ALA A 83 -7.25 -0.98 18.07
CA ALA A 83 -8.51 -1.09 17.35
C ALA A 83 -8.30 -1.38 15.85
N PRO A 84 -7.48 -0.63 15.09
CA PRO A 84 -7.23 -0.97 13.69
C PRO A 84 -6.56 -2.35 13.55
N VAL A 85 -5.62 -2.72 14.43
CA VAL A 85 -5.03 -4.07 14.45
C VAL A 85 -6.10 -5.15 14.58
N ARG A 86 -7.06 -4.95 15.49
CA ARG A 86 -8.16 -5.90 15.68
C ARG A 86 -9.09 -5.93 14.46
N THR A 87 -9.42 -4.78 13.90
CA THR A 87 -10.27 -4.70 12.69
C THR A 87 -9.67 -5.51 11.54
N PHE A 88 -8.36 -5.41 11.28
CA PHE A 88 -7.72 -6.23 10.25
C PHE A 88 -7.62 -7.72 10.63
N LYS A 89 -7.57 -8.07 11.92
CA LYS A 89 -7.62 -9.49 12.34
C LYS A 89 -9.02 -10.10 12.20
N ASP A 90 -10.07 -9.30 12.34
CA ASP A 90 -11.47 -9.76 12.35
C ASP A 90 -12.09 -9.75 10.93
N LEU A 91 -11.40 -9.21 9.92
CA LEU A 91 -11.86 -9.07 8.54
C LEU A 91 -10.91 -9.77 7.56
N CYS A 92 -11.43 -10.16 6.39
CA CYS A 92 -10.64 -10.69 5.29
C CYS A 92 -10.70 -9.72 4.11
N PHE A 93 -9.56 -9.50 3.48
CA PHE A 93 -9.43 -8.65 2.30
C PHE A 93 -8.93 -9.47 1.11
N ASP A 94 -9.37 -9.12 -0.08
CA ASP A 94 -8.80 -9.69 -1.31
C ASP A 94 -7.40 -9.11 -1.53
N THR A 95 -7.26 -7.78 -1.40
CA THR A 95 -6.02 -7.08 -1.72
C THR A 95 -5.63 -6.11 -0.60
N PHE A 96 -4.36 -6.13 -0.19
CA PHE A 96 -3.75 -5.02 0.54
C PHE A 96 -2.81 -4.24 -0.36
N ILE A 97 -3.11 -2.96 -0.57
CA ILE A 97 -2.23 -2.02 -1.27
C ILE A 97 -1.30 -1.40 -0.24
N LEU A 98 -0.12 -1.99 -0.10
CA LEU A 98 0.89 -1.67 0.92
C LEU A 98 1.83 -0.56 0.43
N GLY A 99 1.97 0.50 1.23
CA GLY A 99 3.04 1.48 1.14
C GLY A 99 4.10 1.24 2.21
N CYS A 100 5.34 1.64 1.91
CA CYS A 100 6.47 1.46 2.83
C CYS A 100 7.35 2.71 2.90
N CYS A 101 8.35 2.70 3.79
CA CYS A 101 9.46 3.65 3.80
C CYS A 101 10.73 3.08 3.15
N GLY A 102 10.82 1.76 3.04
CA GLY A 102 11.91 1.06 2.36
C GLY A 102 11.48 -0.32 1.87
N VAL A 103 12.03 -0.73 0.72
CA VAL A 103 11.96 -2.08 0.17
C VAL A 103 13.39 -2.58 0.02
N ASP A 104 13.71 -3.64 0.73
CA ASP A 104 15.02 -4.29 0.65
C ASP A 104 14.82 -5.78 0.33
N PRO A 105 15.58 -6.36 -0.62
CA PRO A 105 15.43 -7.77 -0.98
C PRO A 105 15.65 -8.75 0.19
N VAL A 106 16.36 -8.35 1.25
CA VAL A 106 16.62 -9.21 2.41
C VAL A 106 15.68 -8.87 3.57
N GLN A 107 15.54 -7.58 3.90
CA GLN A 107 14.72 -7.14 5.04
C GLN A 107 13.22 -7.10 4.70
N GLY A 108 12.83 -7.10 3.43
CA GLY A 108 11.46 -6.97 2.97
C GLY A 108 10.94 -5.53 2.98
N ALA A 109 9.63 -5.38 3.17
CA ALA A 109 9.00 -4.07 3.30
C ALA A 109 9.21 -3.53 4.72
N THR A 110 9.60 -2.26 4.84
CA THR A 110 9.93 -1.65 6.14
C THR A 110 9.31 -0.25 6.31
N ALA A 111 9.05 0.16 7.54
CA ALA A 111 8.58 1.50 7.92
C ALA A 111 9.35 2.04 9.14
N TYR A 112 9.34 3.36 9.33
CA TYR A 112 10.02 4.00 10.47
C TYR A 112 9.21 3.90 11.76
N ASN A 113 7.88 3.98 11.66
CA ASN A 113 7.00 4.06 12.82
C ASN A 113 6.55 2.64 13.24
N LEU A 114 6.86 2.25 14.48
CA LEU A 114 6.54 0.90 14.97
C LEU A 114 5.03 0.70 15.21
N ASP A 115 4.28 1.75 15.54
CA ASP A 115 2.82 1.63 15.67
C ASP A 115 2.17 1.30 14.32
N ASP A 116 2.67 1.94 13.26
CA ASP A 116 2.24 1.73 11.88
C ASP A 116 2.59 0.31 11.40
N VAL A 117 3.80 -0.17 11.74
CA VAL A 117 4.24 -1.54 11.43
C VAL A 117 3.29 -2.60 11.99
N GLN A 118 2.76 -2.43 13.21
CA GLN A 118 1.85 -3.40 13.80
C GLN A 118 0.50 -3.47 13.06
N VAL A 119 -0.03 -2.32 12.66
CA VAL A 119 -1.29 -2.26 11.91
C VAL A 119 -1.09 -2.86 10.51
N LYS A 120 -0.03 -2.48 9.81
CA LYS A 120 0.28 -3.02 8.48
C LYS A 120 0.52 -4.53 8.50
N ARG A 121 1.17 -5.07 9.53
CA ARG A 121 1.32 -6.53 9.69
C ARG A 121 -0.02 -7.25 9.80
N ALA A 122 -0.96 -6.68 10.55
CA ALA A 122 -2.31 -7.23 10.62
C ALA A 122 -3.01 -7.14 9.26
N ALA A 123 -2.85 -6.03 8.52
CA ALA A 123 -3.41 -5.87 7.19
C ALA A 123 -2.81 -6.86 6.17
N VAL A 124 -1.48 -7.07 6.18
CA VAL A 124 -0.78 -8.09 5.38
C VAL A 124 -1.38 -9.47 5.66
N ALA A 125 -1.49 -9.86 6.93
CA ALA A 125 -2.02 -11.17 7.32
C ALA A 125 -3.50 -11.37 6.97
N SER A 126 -4.25 -10.29 6.79
CA SER A 126 -5.69 -10.32 6.48
C SER A 126 -6.01 -10.39 4.99
N ALA A 127 -5.02 -10.16 4.13
CA ALA A 127 -5.20 -10.03 2.69
C ALA A 127 -4.77 -11.30 1.94
N GLN A 128 -5.52 -11.68 0.90
CA GLN A 128 -5.15 -12.82 0.04
C GLN A 128 -3.92 -12.51 -0.81
N ARG A 129 -3.75 -11.25 -1.23
CA ARG A 129 -2.54 -10.77 -1.90
C ARG A 129 -2.12 -9.39 -1.41
N VAL A 130 -0.82 -9.15 -1.40
CA VAL A 130 -0.25 -7.84 -1.08
C VAL A 130 0.38 -7.24 -2.33
N ILE A 131 -0.10 -6.07 -2.74
CA ILE A 131 0.52 -5.23 -3.77
C ILE A 131 1.35 -4.18 -3.04
N LEU A 132 2.67 -4.29 -3.12
CA LEU A 132 3.55 -3.27 -2.57
C LEU A 132 3.74 -2.14 -3.59
N VAL A 133 3.58 -0.89 -3.17
CA VAL A 133 3.75 0.30 -4.01
C VAL A 133 4.83 1.20 -3.44
N ALA A 134 5.91 1.38 -4.18
CA ALA A 134 7.06 2.16 -3.73
C ALA A 134 7.65 3.02 -4.85
N THR A 135 7.97 4.26 -4.52
CA THR A 135 8.76 5.13 -5.41
C THR A 135 10.22 4.69 -5.43
N ALA A 136 10.95 5.04 -6.48
CA ALA A 136 12.34 4.64 -6.71
C ALA A 136 13.27 4.94 -5.52
N ASP A 137 13.03 6.04 -4.81
CA ASP A 137 13.83 6.45 -3.63
C ASP A 137 13.66 5.54 -2.41
N LYS A 138 12.75 4.58 -2.45
CA LYS A 138 12.50 3.59 -1.39
C LYS A 138 13.06 2.20 -1.72
N ILE A 139 13.42 1.95 -2.98
CA ILE A 139 13.94 0.65 -3.43
C ILE A 139 15.41 0.51 -3.02
N GLY A 140 15.80 -0.67 -2.52
CA GLY A 140 17.14 -0.95 -1.99
C GLY A 140 17.42 -0.28 -0.64
N ARG A 141 16.37 0.00 0.15
CA ARG A 141 16.49 0.68 1.45
C ARG A 141 15.71 -0.06 2.53
N ALA A 142 16.22 0.00 3.75
CA ALA A 142 15.53 -0.47 4.94
C ALA A 142 15.27 0.68 5.92
N ALA A 143 14.11 0.64 6.56
CA ALA A 143 13.73 1.48 7.69
C ALA A 143 13.76 0.66 9.00
N LEU A 144 13.36 1.29 10.12
CA LEU A 144 13.52 0.72 11.46
C LEU A 144 12.76 -0.59 11.69
N GLY A 145 11.50 -0.67 11.26
CA GLY A 145 10.62 -1.80 11.54
C GLY A 145 10.24 -2.57 10.28
N ARG A 146 10.42 -3.89 10.31
CA ARG A 146 9.97 -4.80 9.25
C ARG A 146 8.46 -4.95 9.26
N ILE A 147 7.80 -4.69 8.14
CA ILE A 147 6.36 -4.93 7.95
C ILE A 147 6.16 -6.41 7.61
N CYS A 148 6.67 -6.84 6.45
CA CYS A 148 6.58 -8.21 5.95
C CYS A 148 7.84 -8.58 5.14
N SER A 149 8.01 -9.88 4.91
CA SER A 149 9.02 -10.42 3.99
C SER A 149 8.64 -10.19 2.53
N MET A 150 9.58 -10.47 1.61
CA MET A 150 9.28 -10.44 0.17
C MET A 150 8.39 -11.60 -0.27
N GLU A 151 8.40 -12.73 0.45
CA GLU A 151 7.57 -13.91 0.16
C GLU A 151 6.07 -13.64 0.40
N GLU A 152 5.75 -12.68 1.26
CA GLU A 152 4.38 -12.25 1.56
C GLU A 152 3.86 -11.21 0.56
N ILE A 153 4.70 -10.76 -0.38
CA ILE A 153 4.35 -9.75 -1.38
C ILE A 153 4.09 -10.45 -2.72
N ALA A 154 2.87 -10.30 -3.23
CA ALA A 154 2.49 -10.89 -4.50
C ALA A 154 3.17 -10.17 -5.68
N LEU A 155 3.20 -8.83 -5.64
CA LEU A 155 3.91 -8.03 -6.63
C LEU A 155 4.33 -6.66 -6.08
N VAL A 156 5.36 -6.09 -6.70
CA VAL A 156 5.88 -4.75 -6.42
C VAL A 156 5.59 -3.82 -7.60
N VAL A 157 4.89 -2.72 -7.36
CA VAL A 157 4.70 -1.63 -8.32
C VAL A 157 5.66 -0.49 -7.99
N THR A 158 6.54 -0.14 -8.93
CA THR A 158 7.57 0.89 -8.70
C THR A 158 8.00 1.62 -9.96
N ASP A 159 8.43 2.87 -9.80
CA ASP A 159 9.05 3.70 -10.86
C ASP A 159 10.58 3.68 -10.80
N ALA A 160 11.17 2.74 -10.05
CA ALA A 160 12.61 2.50 -10.09
C ALA A 160 13.07 2.04 -11.50
N PRO A 161 14.33 2.31 -11.89
CA PRO A 161 14.89 1.77 -13.12
C PRO A 161 14.85 0.24 -13.12
N THR A 162 14.44 -0.33 -14.25
CA THR A 162 14.26 -1.79 -14.41
C THR A 162 15.57 -2.58 -14.29
N ASP A 163 16.70 -1.92 -14.49
CA ASP A 163 18.08 -2.41 -14.46
C ASP A 163 18.79 -2.07 -13.13
N SER A 164 18.06 -1.54 -12.14
CA SER A 164 18.66 -1.27 -10.85
C SER A 164 18.97 -2.57 -10.10
N PRO A 165 20.14 -2.68 -9.42
CA PRO A 165 20.55 -3.93 -8.75
C PRO A 165 19.53 -4.45 -7.73
N ALA A 166 18.81 -3.54 -7.07
CA ALA A 166 17.76 -3.92 -6.13
C ALA A 166 16.54 -4.56 -6.85
N ILE A 167 16.16 -4.07 -8.03
CA ILE A 167 15.06 -4.66 -8.81
C ILE A 167 15.45 -6.02 -9.37
N GLU A 168 16.69 -6.17 -9.85
CA GLU A 168 17.24 -7.47 -10.25
C GLU A 168 17.21 -8.46 -9.08
N ALA A 169 17.68 -8.06 -7.90
CA ALA A 169 17.66 -8.90 -6.71
C ALA A 169 16.23 -9.29 -6.27
N LEU A 170 15.23 -8.42 -6.43
CA LEU A 170 13.83 -8.76 -6.17
C LEU A 170 13.34 -9.83 -7.17
N ARG A 171 13.65 -9.68 -8.46
CA ARG A 171 13.25 -10.64 -9.49
C ARG A 171 13.95 -12.00 -9.33
N ASP A 172 15.22 -12.00 -8.93
CA ASP A 172 15.99 -13.23 -8.67
C ASP A 172 15.38 -14.04 -7.52
N GLN A 173 14.65 -13.40 -6.62
CA GLN A 173 13.88 -14.05 -5.55
C GLN A 173 12.46 -14.46 -5.99
N GLY A 174 12.12 -14.29 -7.26
CA GLY A 174 10.81 -14.64 -7.82
C GLY A 174 9.71 -13.60 -7.56
N VAL A 175 10.06 -12.40 -7.10
CA VAL A 175 9.08 -11.32 -6.89
C VAL A 175 8.70 -10.71 -8.24
N GLU A 176 7.39 -10.65 -8.52
CA GLU A 176 6.89 -9.94 -9.69
C GLU A 176 7.05 -8.43 -9.52
N VAL A 177 7.66 -7.76 -10.51
CA VAL A 177 7.88 -6.30 -10.48
C VAL A 177 7.23 -5.63 -11.68
N VAL A 178 6.20 -4.84 -11.42
CA VAL A 178 5.42 -4.08 -12.40
C VAL A 178 5.87 -2.62 -12.40
N HIS A 179 6.10 -2.08 -13.60
CA HIS A 179 6.49 -0.67 -13.77
C HIS A 179 5.32 0.11 -14.37
N PRO A 180 5.08 1.36 -13.94
CA PRO A 180 4.02 2.17 -14.52
C PRO A 180 4.32 2.50 -15.99
N THR A 181 3.28 2.51 -16.82
CA THR A 181 3.38 2.96 -18.20
C THR A 181 3.47 4.49 -18.26
N ASP A 182 4.06 5.01 -19.34
CA ASP A 182 4.35 6.45 -19.50
C ASP A 182 3.13 7.31 -19.95
N ASP A 183 1.95 6.70 -20.10
CA ASP A 183 0.72 7.36 -20.59
C ASP A 183 0.09 8.35 -19.57
#